data_AF-A0A349EHR8-F1
#
_entry.id   AF-A0A349EHR8-F1
#
_cell.length_a   1.000
_cell.length_b   1.000
_cell.length_c   1.000
_cell.angle_alpha   90.00
_cell.angle_beta   90.00
_cell.angle_gamma   90.00
#
_symmetry.space_group_name_H-M   'P 1'
#
loop_
_entity.id
_entity.type
_entity.pdbx_description
1 polymer ?
#
loop_
_entity_poly.entity_id
_entity_poly.type
_entity_poly.pdbx_seq_one_letter_code
_entity_poly.pdbx_strand_id
1 'polypeptide(L)'
;MIEQYSTGQINPFLGLGNLRKLPIPVFSNIFMEKVAKETASLVRKGLSAQNNAKNLLERAKRAVEIAIETDEATALNYLNQQIEVHHDCNH
;
A
#
# COMPACT_ATOMS: atom_id res chain seq x y z
N MET A 1 -3.37 17.34 -14.57
CA MET A 1 -2.49 18.47 -14.97
C MET A 1 -1.13 17.98 -15.45
N ILE A 2 -0.43 17.10 -14.71
CA ILE A 2 0.85 16.51 -15.17
C ILE A 2 0.67 15.57 -16.37
N GLU A 3 -0.43 14.81 -16.43
CA GLU A 3 -0.76 13.96 -17.59
C GLU A 3 -0.96 14.73 -18.90
N GLN A 4 -1.32 16.02 -18.87
CA GLN A 4 -1.41 16.85 -20.07
C GLN A 4 -0.02 17.25 -20.64
N TYR A 5 1.03 17.24 -19.81
CA TYR A 5 2.39 17.61 -20.22
C TYR A 5 3.27 16.41 -20.56
N SER A 6 2.83 15.19 -20.27
CA SER A 6 3.59 13.96 -20.50
C SER A 6 2.97 13.17 -21.67
N THR A 7 3.26 13.58 -22.90
CA THR A 7 2.96 12.79 -24.09
C THR A 7 3.88 11.56 -24.16
N GLY A 8 3.31 10.35 -24.10
CA GLY A 8 3.74 9.07 -24.71
C GLY A 8 5.20 8.56 -24.69
N GLN A 9 6.18 9.33 -24.25
CA GLN A 9 7.61 9.00 -24.23
C GLN A 9 8.18 9.09 -22.81
N ILE A 10 9.32 8.43 -22.58
CA ILE A 10 10.10 8.49 -21.33
C ILE A 10 10.31 9.95 -20.93
N ASN A 11 9.77 10.27 -19.76
CA ASN A 11 9.28 11.58 -19.33
C ASN A 11 10.20 12.79 -19.66
N PRO A 12 9.98 13.49 -20.79
CA PRO A 12 10.84 14.61 -21.21
C PRO A 12 10.62 15.89 -20.39
N PHE A 13 9.58 15.92 -19.54
CA PHE A 13 9.17 17.11 -18.79
C PHE A 13 9.67 17.16 -17.34
N LEU A 14 10.35 16.11 -16.86
CA LEU A 14 11.00 16.06 -15.53
C LEU A 14 12.48 16.47 -15.52
N GLY A 15 12.97 17.08 -16.59
CA GLY A 15 14.28 17.72 -16.58
C GLY A 15 14.36 18.80 -15.49
N LEU A 16 15.51 18.91 -14.80
CA LEU A 16 15.71 19.82 -13.66
C LEU A 16 15.27 21.28 -13.95
N GLY A 17 15.46 21.74 -15.19
CA GLY A 17 15.05 23.08 -15.64
C GLY A 17 13.53 23.28 -15.76
N ASN A 18 12.77 22.23 -16.07
CA ASN A 18 11.31 22.27 -16.19
C ASN A 18 10.64 22.06 -14.82
N LEU A 19 11.23 21.24 -13.95
CA LEU A 19 10.76 21.06 -12.57
C LEU A 19 10.70 22.38 -11.78
N ARG A 20 11.70 23.25 -11.94
CA ARG A 20 11.71 24.58 -11.29
C ARG A 20 10.60 25.51 -11.76
N LYS A 21 10.07 25.30 -12.97
CA LYS A 21 8.99 26.12 -13.55
C LYS A 21 7.60 25.64 -13.15
N LEU A 22 7.51 24.51 -12.46
CA LEU A 22 6.24 23.92 -12.06
C LEU A 22 5.62 24.79 -10.96
N PRO A 23 4.43 25.39 -11.18
CA PRO A 23 3.82 26.28 -10.21
C PRO A 23 3.34 25.43 -9.01
N ILE A 24 4.03 25.57 -7.88
CA ILE A 24 3.64 24.94 -6.62
C ILE A 24 3.07 26.04 -5.72
N PRO A 25 1.79 25.91 -5.28
CA PRO A 25 1.21 26.88 -4.36
C PRO A 25 1.89 26.76 -3.00
N VAL A 26 2.37 27.90 -2.48
CA VAL A 26 2.97 28.01 -1.15
C VAL A 26 1.91 28.58 -0.20
N PHE A 27 1.59 27.83 0.85
CA PHE A 27 0.66 28.24 1.90
C PHE A 27 1.41 28.56 3.20
N SER A 28 0.69 28.80 4.30
CA SER A 28 1.33 28.93 5.61
C SER A 28 1.99 27.62 6.03
N ASN A 29 3.17 27.71 6.65
CA ASN A 29 3.95 26.52 7.07
C ASN A 29 3.13 25.57 7.95
N ILE A 30 2.34 26.12 8.88
CA ILE A 30 1.48 25.35 9.78
C ILE A 30 0.43 24.54 9.00
N PHE A 31 -0.19 25.14 7.98
CA PHE A 31 -1.19 24.46 7.16
C PHE A 31 -0.55 23.35 6.31
N MET A 32 0.58 23.63 5.67
CA MET A 32 1.30 22.65 4.85
C MET A 32 1.75 21.44 5.67
N GLU A 33 2.27 21.66 6.88
CA GLU A 33 2.70 20.58 7.76
C GLU A 33 1.52 19.71 8.22
N LYS A 34 0.38 20.33 8.57
CA LYS A 34 -0.83 19.61 8.95
C LYS A 34 -1.31 18.71 7.81
N VAL A 35 -1.47 19.25 6.60
CA VAL A 35 -1.92 18.50 5.43
C VAL A 35 -0.95 17.37 5.10
N ALA A 36 0.36 17.62 5.18
CA ALA A 36 1.39 16.60 4.95
C ALA A 36 1.28 15.44 5.95
N LYS A 37 1.11 15.74 7.25
CA LYS A 37 0.95 14.72 8.29
C LYS A 37 -0.31 13.88 8.10
N GLU A 38 -1.45 14.54 7.85
CA GLU A 38 -2.73 13.86 7.66
C GLU A 38 -2.70 12.97 6.42
N THR A 39 -2.19 13.50 5.31
CA THR A 39 -2.08 12.76 4.05
C THR A 39 -1.12 11.59 4.17
N ALA A 40 0.05 11.79 4.79
CA ALA A 40 1.01 10.71 5.03
C ALA A 40 0.41 9.59 5.90
N SER A 41 -0.36 9.95 6.93
CA SER A 41 -1.07 8.99 7.79
C SER A 41 -2.09 8.18 7.00
N LEU A 42 -2.93 8.84 6.19
CA LEU A 42 -3.94 8.17 5.37
C LEU A 42 -3.31 7.23 4.33
N VAL A 43 -2.27 7.67 3.63
CA VAL A 43 -1.56 6.86 2.64
C VAL A 43 -0.95 5.62 3.30
N ARG A 44 -0.30 5.78 4.46
CA ARG A 44 0.28 4.65 5.21
C ARG A 44 -0.79 3.66 5.66
N LYS A 45 -1.92 4.15 6.16
CA LYS A 45 -3.06 3.29 6.54
C LYS A 45 -3.61 2.51 5.35
N GLY A 46 -3.82 3.18 4.22
CA GLY A 46 -4.28 2.55 2.99
C GLY A 46 -3.31 1.49 2.47
N LEU A 47 -2.01 1.80 2.48
CA LEU A 47 -0.97 0.87 2.05
C LEU A 47 -0.88 -0.34 2.99
N SER A 48 -0.93 -0.12 4.31
CA SER A 48 -0.97 -1.19 5.31
C SER A 48 -2.17 -2.11 5.10
N ALA A 49 -3.38 -1.54 4.95
CA ALA A 49 -4.59 -2.31 4.69
C ALA A 49 -4.49 -3.13 3.38
N GLN A 50 -3.92 -2.54 2.31
CA GLN A 50 -3.70 -3.25 1.06
C GLN A 50 -2.73 -4.43 1.23
N ASN A 51 -1.62 -4.23 1.95
CA ASN A 51 -0.65 -5.28 2.21
C ASN A 51 -1.24 -6.41 3.05
N ASN A 52 -2.03 -6.07 4.06
CA ASN A 52 -2.74 -7.05 4.88
C ASN A 52 -3.73 -7.87 4.03
N ALA A 53 -4.52 -7.22 3.17
CA ALA A 53 -5.43 -7.90 2.27
C ALA A 53 -4.71 -8.85 1.30
N LYS A 54 -3.58 -8.42 0.73
CA LYS A 54 -2.73 -9.28 -0.12
C LYS A 54 -2.21 -10.48 0.64
N ASN A 55 -1.72 -10.29 1.87
CA ASN A 55 -1.19 -11.37 2.69
C ASN A 55 -2.28 -12.40 3.06
N LEU A 56 -3.48 -11.92 3.42
CA LEU A 56 -4.64 -12.78 3.67
C LEU A 56 -5.02 -13.60 2.44
N LEU A 57 -5.04 -12.97 1.26
CA LEU A 57 -5.34 -13.67 0.01
C LEU A 57 -4.31 -14.75 -0.32
N GLU A 58 -3.02 -14.47 -0.17
CA GLU A 58 -1.94 -15.44 -0.40
C GLU A 58 -2.04 -16.63 0.56
N ARG A 59 -2.34 -16.37 1.85
CA ARG A 59 -2.57 -17.43 2.84
C ARG A 59 -3.78 -18.28 2.50
N ALA A 60 -4.89 -17.67 2.08
CA ALA A 60 -6.08 -18.39 1.66
C ALA A 60 -5.81 -19.26 0.43
N LYS A 61 -5.09 -18.71 -0.56
CA LYS A 61 -4.64 -19.48 -1.73
C LYS A 61 -3.80 -20.69 -1.30
N ARG A 62 -2.82 -20.48 -0.43
CA ARG A 62 -1.95 -21.56 0.05
C ARG A 62 -2.72 -22.64 0.82
N ALA A 63 -3.70 -22.25 1.63
CA ALA A 63 -4.57 -23.20 2.32
C ALA A 63 -5.37 -24.07 1.35
N VAL A 64 -5.88 -23.48 0.26
CA VAL A 64 -6.59 -24.23 -0.78
C VAL A 64 -5.65 -25.22 -1.49
N GLU A 65 -4.40 -24.82 -1.78
CA GLU A 65 -3.40 -25.75 -2.33
C GLU A 65 -3.18 -26.95 -1.40
N ILE A 66 -2.98 -26.71 -0.09
CA ILE A 66 -2.80 -27.75 0.92
C ILE A 66 -4.01 -28.69 1.02
N ALA A 67 -5.24 -28.14 0.92
CA ALA A 67 -6.46 -28.94 0.96
C ALA A 67 -6.58 -29.90 -0.23
N ILE A 68 -6.04 -29.50 -1.39
CA ILE A 68 -6.00 -30.34 -2.59
C ILE A 68 -4.87 -31.38 -2.48
N GLU A 69 -3.70 -30.99 -1.96
CA GLU A 69 -2.53 -31.86 -1.86
C GLU A 69 -2.65 -32.94 -0.77
N THR A 70 -3.26 -32.60 0.36
CA THR A 70 -3.30 -33.45 1.55
C THR A 70 -4.73 -33.73 2.00
N ASP A 71 -5.35 -32.75 2.68
CA ASP A 71 -6.68 -32.85 3.26
C ASP A 71 -7.14 -31.50 3.85
N GLU A 72 -8.44 -31.37 4.08
CA GLU A 72 -9.08 -30.16 4.61
C GLU A 72 -8.66 -29.81 6.06
N ALA A 73 -8.39 -30.81 6.91
CA ALA A 73 -8.02 -30.58 8.31
C ALA A 73 -6.61 -29.97 8.43
N THR A 74 -5.68 -30.41 7.58
CA THR A 74 -4.34 -29.83 7.49
C THR A 74 -4.38 -28.37 7.01
N ALA A 75 -5.24 -28.05 6.05
CA ALA A 75 -5.43 -26.67 5.56
C ALA A 75 -6.02 -25.74 6.63
N LEU A 76 -7.01 -26.22 7.40
CA LEU A 76 -7.61 -25.47 8.51
C LEU A 76 -6.60 -25.19 9.62
N ASN A 77 -5.75 -26.17 9.96
CA ASN A 77 -4.68 -25.99 10.94
C ASN A 77 -3.68 -24.91 10.47
N TYR A 78 -3.31 -24.91 9.19
CA TYR A 78 -2.44 -23.88 8.61
C TYR A 78 -3.06 -22.48 8.72
N LEU A 79 -4.35 -22.31 8.42
CA LEU A 79 -5.01 -21.01 8.56
C LEU A 79 -5.08 -20.54 10.01
N ASN A 80 -5.40 -21.44 10.95
CA ASN A 80 -5.51 -21.10 12.37
C ASN A 80 -4.16 -20.63 12.95
N GLN A 81 -3.06 -21.32 12.65
CA GLN A 81 -1.72 -20.90 13.07
C GLN A 81 -1.35 -19.50 12.55
N GLN A 82 -1.80 -19.13 11.36
CA GLN A 82 -1.51 -17.83 10.76
C GLN A 82 -2.40 -16.69 11.30
N ILE A 83 -3.56 -17.03 11.88
CA ILE A 83 -4.49 -16.09 12.52
C ILE A 83 -4.07 -15.81 13.97
N GLU A 84 -3.65 -16.83 14.72
CA GLU A 84 -3.25 -16.71 16.14
C GLU A 84 -2.04 -15.79 16.33
N VAL A 85 -1.05 -15.83 15.43
CA VAL A 85 0.13 -14.94 15.44
C VAL A 85 -0.26 -13.45 15.32
N HIS A 86 -1.46 -13.14 14.83
CA HIS A 86 -1.94 -11.76 14.67
C HIS A 86 -2.70 -11.22 15.89
N HIS A 87 -3.02 -12.07 16.88
CA HIS A 87 -3.73 -11.66 18.10
C HIS A 87 -2.78 -11.14 19.20
N ASP A 88 -1.51 -11.56 19.19
CA ASP A 88 -0.54 -11.25 20.24
C ASP A 88 0.18 -9.89 20.12
N CYS A 89 -0.21 -9.03 19.16
CA CYS A 89 0.37 -7.69 19.00
C CYS A 89 -0.62 -6.55 19.35
N ASN A 90 -1.66 -6.86 20.14
CA ASN A 90 -2.54 -5.88 20.79
C ASN A 90 -2.45 -6.07 22.33
N HIS A 91 -1.28 -5.79 22.92
CA HIS A 91 -1.17 -5.44 24.33
C HIS A 91 -0.33 -4.18 24.48
#